data_AF-A0A2D3WE14-F1
#
_entry.id   AF-A0A2D3WE14-F1
#
_cell.length_a   1.000
_cell.length_b   1.000
_cell.length_c   1.000
_cell.angle_alpha   90.00
_cell.angle_beta   90.00
_cell.angle_gamma   90.00
#
_symmetry.space_group_name_H-M   'P 1'
#
loop_
_entity.id
_entity.type
_entity.pdbx_description
1 polymer ?
#
loop_
_entity_poly.entity_id
_entity_poly.type
_entity_poly.pdbx_seq_one_letter_code
_entity_poly.pdbx_strand_id
1 'polypeptide(L)'
;MFKWVFIILVSLGGFNFLTAATDEPDHAIHEELRGVLGGIQNAVNTEHYDQLAQYFHKDMRVTTSNQEVLNSHEDITKFFNFWFGPGGVLKKVEMKLDADALTEFYANKTIGVVRGSGVENCYLSDSRFFPMKTRWTATVIKDDDGKWRILTLHIGINFLDNPVLSVAKESANYFGIIGGVIGLLIGLLIGFFLWRKRKPLSI
;
A
#
# COMPACT_ATOMS: atom_id res chain seq x y z
N MET A 1 79.89 -32.64 -11.04
CA MET A 1 79.49 -32.40 -9.63
C MET A 1 78.48 -31.27 -9.59
N PHE A 2 77.32 -31.53 -8.99
CA PHE A 2 76.25 -30.63 -8.51
C PHE A 2 76.51 -29.10 -8.58
N LYS A 3 75.57 -28.24 -8.98
CA LYS A 3 74.25 -28.02 -8.35
C LYS A 3 73.31 -27.28 -9.32
N TRP A 4 72.07 -27.76 -9.49
CA TRP A 4 70.98 -26.99 -10.08
C TRP A 4 70.16 -26.35 -8.95
N VAL A 5 70.01 -25.03 -8.97
CA VAL A 5 69.07 -24.29 -8.13
C VAL A 5 67.87 -23.97 -9.01
N PHE A 6 66.69 -24.51 -8.65
CA PHE A 6 65.41 -24.08 -9.21
C PHE A 6 64.96 -22.82 -8.46
N ILE A 7 64.84 -21.69 -9.16
CA ILE A 7 64.07 -20.54 -8.70
C ILE A 7 62.73 -20.59 -9.43
N ILE A 8 61.67 -20.90 -8.69
CA ILE A 8 60.29 -20.80 -9.18
C ILE A 8 59.90 -19.32 -9.10
N LEU A 9 59.71 -18.68 -10.24
CA LEU A 9 59.13 -17.34 -10.34
C LEU A 9 57.60 -17.50 -10.35
N VAL A 10 56.96 -17.24 -9.21
CA VAL A 10 55.50 -17.13 -9.13
C VAL A 10 55.12 -15.74 -9.61
N SER A 11 54.67 -15.61 -10.85
CA SER A 11 54.01 -14.40 -11.33
C SER A 11 52.61 -14.33 -10.72
N LEU A 12 52.43 -13.47 -9.72
CA LEU A 12 51.12 -13.02 -9.24
C LEU A 12 50.46 -12.16 -10.35
N GLY A 13 49.89 -12.84 -11.34
CA GLY A 13 48.95 -12.24 -12.27
C GLY A 13 47.66 -11.96 -11.50
N GLY A 14 47.46 -10.70 -11.10
CA GLY A 14 46.20 -10.23 -10.54
C GLY A 14 45.08 -10.46 -11.55
N PHE A 15 44.26 -11.48 -11.31
CA PHE A 15 42.96 -11.60 -11.94
C PHE A 15 42.08 -10.49 -11.35
N ASN A 16 42.05 -9.34 -12.02
CA ASN A 16 40.96 -8.39 -11.85
C ASN A 16 39.70 -9.08 -12.40
N PHE A 17 38.92 -9.68 -11.50
CA PHE A 17 37.52 -9.96 -11.78
C PHE A 17 36.81 -8.61 -11.90
N LEU A 18 36.83 -8.03 -13.10
CA LEU A 18 35.76 -7.11 -13.48
C LEU A 18 34.49 -7.94 -13.51
N THR A 19 33.75 -7.93 -12.41
CA THR A 19 32.32 -8.21 -12.44
C THR A 19 31.69 -7.22 -13.41
N ALA A 20 31.56 -7.63 -14.67
CA ALA A 20 30.61 -7.04 -15.59
C ALA A 20 29.23 -7.37 -15.01
N ALA A 21 28.73 -6.51 -14.11
CA ALA A 21 27.31 -6.37 -13.95
C ALA A 21 26.79 -6.03 -15.36
N THR A 22 26.16 -6.99 -16.02
CA THR A 22 25.35 -6.70 -17.19
C THR A 22 24.27 -5.74 -16.72
N ASP A 23 24.48 -4.44 -16.91
CA ASP A 23 23.51 -3.41 -16.60
C ASP A 23 22.20 -3.78 -17.30
N GLU A 24 21.13 -3.86 -16.52
CA GLU A 24 19.79 -4.03 -17.06
C GLU A 24 19.52 -2.92 -18.11
N PRO A 25 18.83 -3.22 -19.23
CA PRO A 25 18.45 -2.18 -20.17
C PRO A 25 17.72 -1.05 -19.43
N ASP A 26 18.14 0.19 -19.67
CA ASP A 26 17.56 1.38 -19.03
C ASP A 26 17.77 1.48 -17.51
N HIS A 27 18.80 0.81 -16.95
CA HIS A 27 19.14 0.82 -15.52
C HIS A 27 19.07 2.21 -14.88
N ALA A 28 19.66 3.23 -15.51
CA ALA A 28 19.63 4.60 -14.99
C ALA A 28 18.21 5.17 -14.84
N ILE A 29 17.31 4.86 -15.77
CA ILE A 29 15.90 5.30 -15.70
C ILE A 29 15.19 4.52 -14.59
N HIS A 30 15.43 3.21 -14.47
CA HIS A 30 14.83 2.40 -13.41
C HIS A 30 15.31 2.85 -12.01
N GLU A 31 16.58 3.21 -11.85
CA GLU A 31 17.09 3.80 -10.61
C GLU A 31 16.43 5.15 -10.28
N GLU A 32 16.24 6.02 -11.27
CA GLU A 32 15.50 7.27 -11.06
C GLU A 32 14.06 7.01 -10.60
N LEU A 33 13.37 6.07 -11.22
CA LEU A 33 11.99 5.70 -10.86
C LEU A 33 11.91 5.02 -9.47
N ARG A 34 12.90 4.21 -9.09
CA ARG A 34 13.05 3.70 -7.72
C ARG A 34 13.22 4.87 -6.74
N GLY A 35 13.97 5.90 -7.13
CA GLY A 35 14.10 7.16 -6.40
C GLY A 35 12.77 7.91 -6.23
N VAL A 36 11.94 7.97 -7.27
CA VAL A 36 10.58 8.56 -7.18
C VAL A 36 9.71 7.80 -6.17
N LEU A 37 9.65 6.47 -6.28
CA LEU A 37 8.88 5.63 -5.34
C LEU A 37 9.38 5.77 -3.90
N GLY A 38 10.69 5.71 -3.70
CA GLY A 38 11.34 5.87 -2.39
C GLY A 38 11.11 7.25 -1.80
N GLY A 39 11.14 8.31 -2.62
CA GLY A 39 10.85 9.68 -2.22
C GLY A 39 9.42 9.85 -1.73
N ILE A 40 8.43 9.29 -2.44
CA ILE A 40 7.01 9.29 -2.02
C ILE A 40 6.84 8.57 -0.69
N GLN A 41 7.40 7.36 -0.55
CA GLN A 41 7.35 6.62 0.71
C GLN A 41 7.98 7.40 1.86
N ASN A 42 9.15 8.00 1.64
CA ASN A 42 9.83 8.79 2.65
C ASN A 42 8.96 9.98 3.08
N ALA A 43 8.44 10.76 2.12
CA ALA A 43 7.59 11.91 2.40
C ALA A 43 6.36 11.52 3.22
N VAL A 44 5.66 10.43 2.88
CA VAL A 44 4.51 9.94 3.64
C VAL A 44 4.92 9.46 5.03
N ASN A 45 5.96 8.63 5.13
CA ASN A 45 6.37 8.00 6.39
C ASN A 45 6.96 9.00 7.40
N THR A 46 7.46 10.12 6.91
CA THR A 46 8.00 11.24 7.70
C THR A 46 7.02 12.41 7.80
N GLU A 47 5.78 12.24 7.33
CA GLU A 47 4.69 13.21 7.46
C GLU A 47 4.95 14.55 6.74
N HIS A 48 5.83 14.54 5.74
CA HIS A 48 6.16 15.67 4.85
C HIS A 48 5.30 15.66 3.59
N TYR A 49 3.97 15.68 3.76
CA TYR A 49 3.01 15.57 2.65
C TYR A 49 3.09 16.73 1.66
N ASP A 50 3.52 17.90 2.11
CA ASP A 50 3.78 19.09 1.28
C ASP A 50 4.85 18.84 0.21
N GLN A 51 5.73 17.85 0.43
CA GLN A 51 6.79 17.49 -0.49
C GLN A 51 6.33 16.52 -1.58
N LEU A 52 5.12 15.96 -1.50
CA LEU A 52 4.66 14.94 -2.45
C LEU A 52 4.47 15.48 -3.87
N ALA A 53 4.02 16.73 -4.01
CA ALA A 53 3.68 17.35 -5.29
C ALA A 53 4.81 17.23 -6.33
N GLN A 54 6.08 17.28 -5.91
CA GLN A 54 7.23 17.22 -6.81
C GLN A 54 7.33 15.90 -7.62
N TYR A 55 6.75 14.81 -7.09
CA TYR A 55 6.78 13.49 -7.71
C TYR A 55 5.63 13.27 -8.70
N PHE A 56 4.68 14.20 -8.78
CA PHE A 56 3.53 14.12 -9.66
C PHE A 56 3.59 15.18 -10.75
N HIS A 57 3.19 14.81 -11.96
CA HIS A 57 3.07 15.75 -13.07
C HIS A 57 1.97 16.79 -12.77
N LYS A 58 2.08 18.01 -13.30
CA LYS A 58 1.09 19.08 -13.08
C LYS A 58 -0.33 18.70 -13.53
N ASP A 59 -0.43 17.86 -14.56
CA ASP A 59 -1.69 17.36 -15.13
C ASP A 59 -2.04 15.95 -14.60
N MET A 60 -1.62 15.62 -13.38
CA MET A 60 -1.83 14.30 -12.78
C MET A 60 -3.30 13.88 -12.67
N ARG A 61 -3.55 12.58 -12.71
CA ARG A 61 -4.85 11.95 -12.40
C ARG A 61 -4.64 10.81 -11.42
N VAL A 62 -4.93 11.05 -10.15
CA VAL A 62 -4.74 10.08 -9.08
C VAL A 62 -6.09 9.65 -8.54
N THR A 63 -6.30 8.35 -8.41
CA THR A 63 -7.42 7.76 -7.66
C THR A 63 -6.86 7.06 -6.43
N THR A 64 -7.28 7.52 -5.26
CA THR A 64 -6.80 7.05 -3.96
C THR A 64 -7.54 5.79 -3.50
N SER A 65 -7.07 5.19 -2.40
CA SER A 65 -7.65 3.96 -1.86
C SER A 65 -9.12 4.11 -1.45
N ASN A 66 -9.51 5.30 -1.00
CA ASN A 66 -10.90 5.66 -0.69
C ASN A 66 -11.71 6.19 -1.90
N GLN A 67 -11.20 6.02 -3.12
CA GLN A 67 -11.86 6.39 -4.38
C GLN A 67 -12.03 7.91 -4.59
N GLU A 68 -11.28 8.74 -3.87
CA GLU A 68 -11.17 10.16 -4.19
C GLU A 68 -10.27 10.36 -5.41
N VAL A 69 -10.58 11.41 -6.19
CA VAL A 69 -9.80 11.76 -7.39
C VAL A 69 -9.07 13.06 -7.15
N LEU A 70 -7.74 13.03 -7.30
CA LEU A 70 -6.87 14.19 -7.21
C LEU A 70 -6.41 14.56 -8.63
N ASN A 71 -6.64 15.82 -9.02
CA ASN A 71 -6.36 16.31 -10.37
C ASN A 71 -5.27 17.39 -10.41
N SER A 72 -4.78 17.80 -9.26
CA SER A 72 -3.79 18.88 -9.10
C SER A 72 -2.91 18.66 -7.87
N HIS A 73 -1.78 19.37 -7.82
CA HIS A 73 -0.93 19.38 -6.63
C HIS A 73 -1.64 19.95 -5.39
N GLU A 74 -2.54 20.90 -5.56
CA GLU A 74 -3.33 21.45 -4.46
C GLU A 74 -4.26 20.38 -3.84
N ASP A 75 -4.81 19.50 -4.67
CA ASP A 75 -5.67 18.40 -4.20
C ASP A 75 -4.88 17.42 -3.31
N ILE A 76 -3.59 17.21 -3.55
CA ILE A 76 -2.73 16.40 -2.67
C ILE A 76 -2.73 17.01 -1.27
N THR A 77 -2.41 18.30 -1.16
CA THR A 77 -2.37 18.99 0.13
C THR A 77 -3.73 18.97 0.83
N LYS A 78 -4.82 19.20 0.10
CA LYS A 78 -6.19 19.12 0.64
C LYS A 78 -6.51 17.72 1.17
N PHE A 79 -6.16 16.69 0.41
CA PHE A 79 -6.38 15.29 0.78
C PHE A 79 -5.69 14.95 2.10
N PHE A 80 -4.39 15.24 2.22
CA PHE A 80 -3.66 14.96 3.46
C PHE A 80 -4.14 15.83 4.63
N ASN A 81 -4.48 17.10 4.40
CA ASN A 81 -5.05 17.95 5.45
C ASN A 81 -6.41 17.45 5.95
N PHE A 82 -7.23 16.86 5.09
CA PHE A 82 -8.51 16.27 5.50
C PHE A 82 -8.32 15.10 6.47
N TRP A 83 -7.34 14.23 6.18
CA TRP A 83 -7.11 13.02 6.99
C TRP A 83 -6.28 13.26 8.26
N PHE A 84 -5.28 14.14 8.21
CA PHE A 84 -4.28 14.35 9.27
C PHE A 84 -4.33 15.73 9.93
N GLY A 85 -5.07 16.69 9.36
CA GLY A 85 -5.20 18.03 9.92
C GLY A 85 -6.11 18.10 11.16
N PRO A 86 -6.44 19.30 11.65
CA PRO A 86 -7.33 19.47 12.80
C PRO A 86 -8.68 18.78 12.58
N GLY A 87 -9.03 17.83 13.46
CA GLY A 87 -10.26 17.03 13.34
C GLY A 87 -10.15 15.81 12.42
N GLY A 88 -8.97 15.56 11.85
CA GLY A 88 -8.65 14.39 11.04
C GLY A 88 -8.71 13.09 11.85
N VAL A 89 -9.10 12.01 11.17
CA VAL A 89 -9.30 10.69 11.79
C VAL A 89 -8.03 9.83 11.79
N LEU A 90 -7.03 10.18 10.97
CA LEU A 90 -5.74 9.50 10.93
C LEU A 90 -4.72 10.27 11.75
N LYS A 91 -3.99 9.53 12.60
CA LYS A 91 -2.83 10.01 13.32
C LYS A 91 -1.57 9.90 12.49
N LYS A 92 -1.38 8.75 11.82
CA LYS A 92 -0.20 8.44 11.01
C LYS A 92 -0.54 7.38 9.98
N VAL A 93 0.11 7.44 8.82
CA VAL A 93 0.20 6.31 7.90
C VAL A 93 1.67 5.96 7.66
N GLU A 94 1.99 4.69 7.78
CA GLU A 94 3.28 4.16 7.33
C GLU A 94 3.04 3.29 6.11
N MET A 95 3.71 3.61 5.02
CA MET A 95 3.55 2.99 3.73
C MET A 95 4.85 2.30 3.31
N LYS A 96 4.70 1.07 2.82
CA LYS A 96 5.70 0.36 2.04
C LYS A 96 5.07 -0.10 0.75
N LEU A 97 5.63 0.34 -0.38
CA LEU A 97 5.23 -0.05 -1.72
C LEU A 97 6.39 -0.82 -2.38
N ASP A 98 6.05 -1.85 -3.12
CA ASP A 98 7.00 -2.65 -3.88
C ASP A 98 6.48 -2.77 -5.31
N ALA A 99 7.32 -2.45 -6.29
CA ALA A 99 7.01 -2.68 -7.70
C ALA A 99 7.08 -4.19 -8.00
N ASP A 100 6.11 -4.71 -8.74
CA ASP A 100 6.07 -6.14 -9.08
C ASP A 100 7.15 -6.52 -10.11
N ALA A 101 7.58 -5.54 -10.92
CA ALA A 101 8.54 -5.67 -12.00
C ALA A 101 9.15 -4.30 -12.35
N LEU A 102 10.14 -4.30 -13.25
CA LEU A 102 10.67 -3.08 -13.86
C LEU A 102 9.59 -2.35 -14.65
N THR A 103 9.71 -1.03 -14.74
CA THR A 103 8.81 -0.19 -15.53
C THR A 103 8.90 -0.56 -17.02
N GLU A 104 7.75 -0.78 -17.63
CA GLU A 104 7.62 -1.00 -19.06
C GLU A 104 7.54 0.36 -19.77
N PHE A 105 8.44 0.61 -20.73
CA PHE A 105 8.54 1.90 -21.41
C PHE A 105 7.85 1.92 -22.78
N TYR A 106 7.24 3.07 -23.09
CA TYR A 106 6.49 3.35 -24.31
C TYR A 106 6.92 4.72 -24.88
N ALA A 107 6.47 5.04 -26.10
CA ALA A 107 6.67 6.35 -26.74
C ALA A 107 8.13 6.84 -26.70
N ASN A 108 9.06 6.04 -27.23
CA ASN A 108 10.51 6.33 -27.20
C ASN A 108 11.05 6.58 -25.78
N LYS A 109 10.54 5.84 -24.79
CA LYS A 109 10.96 5.92 -23.38
C LYS A 109 10.70 7.29 -22.75
N THR A 110 9.59 7.92 -23.14
CA THR A 110 9.08 9.15 -22.50
C THR A 110 7.89 8.87 -21.59
N ILE A 111 7.27 7.69 -21.70
CA ILE A 111 6.17 7.23 -20.86
C ILE A 111 6.52 5.83 -20.36
N GLY A 112 6.15 5.51 -19.13
CA GLY A 112 6.30 4.17 -18.55
C GLY A 112 5.06 3.75 -17.78
N VAL A 113 4.83 2.44 -17.70
CA VAL A 113 3.76 1.85 -16.89
C VAL A 113 4.38 0.87 -15.91
N VAL A 114 3.96 0.95 -14.65
CA VAL A 114 4.42 0.07 -13.58
C VAL A 114 3.26 -0.24 -12.64
N ARG A 115 3.27 -1.44 -12.08
CA ARG A 115 2.30 -1.90 -11.08
C ARG A 115 3.02 -2.51 -9.90
N GLY A 116 2.33 -2.55 -8.77
CA GLY A 116 2.91 -3.06 -7.56
C GLY A 116 1.89 -3.34 -6.47
N SER A 117 2.44 -3.78 -5.35
CA SER A 117 1.71 -4.01 -4.12
C SER A 117 2.23 -3.11 -3.02
N GLY A 118 1.50 -3.08 -1.91
CA GLY A 118 1.95 -2.37 -0.73
C GLY A 118 1.19 -2.74 0.52
N VAL A 119 1.70 -2.22 1.63
CA VAL A 119 1.03 -2.21 2.93
C VAL A 119 1.02 -0.78 3.44
N GLU A 120 -0.19 -0.28 3.72
CA GLU A 120 -0.43 0.99 4.39
C GLU A 120 -0.91 0.70 5.82
N ASN A 121 -0.03 0.96 6.78
CA ASN A 121 -0.28 0.85 8.20
C ASN A 121 -0.95 2.14 8.69
N CYS A 122 -2.28 2.12 8.81
CA CYS A 122 -3.06 3.26 9.25
C CYS A 122 -3.24 3.25 10.77
N TYR A 123 -2.75 4.29 11.42
CA TYR A 123 -2.94 4.55 12.84
C TYR A 123 -4.00 5.65 12.98
N LEU A 124 -5.11 5.34 13.63
CA LEU A 124 -6.20 6.30 13.84
C LEU A 124 -5.94 7.14 15.08
N SER A 125 -6.55 8.32 15.11
CA SER A 125 -6.49 9.26 16.25
C SER A 125 -7.03 8.66 17.56
N ASP A 126 -7.88 7.63 17.47
CA ASP A 126 -8.43 6.89 18.63
C ASP A 126 -7.64 5.62 19.00
N SER A 127 -6.38 5.51 18.53
CA SER A 127 -5.46 4.40 18.78
C SER A 127 -5.77 3.08 18.07
N ARG A 128 -6.80 3.01 17.21
CA ARG A 128 -7.00 1.84 16.34
C ARG A 128 -5.91 1.75 15.27
N PHE A 129 -5.65 0.52 14.83
CA PHE A 129 -4.62 0.20 13.85
C PHE A 129 -5.17 -0.72 12.76
N PHE A 130 -4.92 -0.38 11.50
CA PHE A 130 -5.34 -1.18 10.35
C PHE A 130 -4.19 -1.33 9.35
N PRO A 131 -3.63 -2.54 9.19
CA PRO A 131 -2.71 -2.84 8.09
C PRO A 131 -3.52 -3.07 6.82
N MET A 132 -3.54 -2.09 5.93
CA MET A 132 -4.26 -2.17 4.66
C MET A 132 -3.33 -2.67 3.56
N LYS A 133 -3.66 -3.83 2.97
CA LYS A 133 -2.97 -4.30 1.76
C LYS A 133 -3.48 -3.53 0.55
N THR A 134 -2.55 -3.00 -0.24
CA THR A 134 -2.87 -2.22 -1.43
C THR A 134 -2.35 -2.86 -2.71
N ARG A 135 -3.05 -2.55 -3.80
CA ARG A 135 -2.60 -2.77 -5.17
C ARG A 135 -2.59 -1.42 -5.87
N TRP A 136 -1.55 -1.18 -6.65
CA TRP A 136 -1.42 0.07 -7.37
C TRP A 136 -0.94 -0.15 -8.80
N THR A 137 -1.27 0.82 -9.65
CA THR A 137 -0.77 0.93 -11.02
C THR A 137 -0.55 2.39 -11.31
N ALA A 138 0.62 2.72 -11.85
CA ALA A 138 1.01 4.08 -12.18
C ALA A 138 1.48 4.16 -13.63
N THR A 139 1.10 5.25 -14.29
CA THR A 139 1.79 5.72 -15.49
C THR A 139 2.72 6.85 -15.09
N VAL A 140 3.97 6.74 -15.48
CA VAL A 140 5.00 7.78 -15.30
C VAL A 140 5.31 8.43 -16.64
N ILE A 141 5.65 9.71 -16.61
CA ILE A 141 6.02 10.50 -17.78
C ILE A 141 7.31 11.28 -17.49
N LYS A 142 8.16 11.40 -18.50
CA LYS A 142 9.29 12.31 -18.48
C LYS A 142 8.80 13.71 -18.80
N ASP A 143 8.88 14.60 -17.82
CA ASP A 143 8.39 15.98 -17.92
C ASP A 143 9.37 16.87 -18.71
N ASP A 144 8.97 18.12 -18.96
CA ASP A 144 9.73 19.10 -19.75
C ASP A 144 11.10 19.44 -19.14
N ASP A 145 11.23 19.34 -17.82
CA ASP A 145 12.50 19.51 -17.09
C ASP A 145 13.38 18.25 -17.07
N GLY A 146 12.95 17.20 -17.79
CA GLY A 146 13.67 15.95 -17.93
C GLY A 146 13.52 14.97 -16.77
N LYS A 147 12.77 15.32 -15.72
CA LYS A 147 12.53 14.43 -14.57
C LYS A 147 11.34 13.53 -14.80
N TRP A 148 11.41 12.31 -14.25
CA TRP A 148 10.26 11.41 -14.24
C TRP A 148 9.27 11.75 -13.14
N ARG A 149 7.98 11.78 -13.50
CA ARG A 149 6.88 12.04 -12.57
C ARG A 149 5.70 11.13 -12.83
N ILE A 150 4.88 10.92 -11.81
CA ILE A 150 3.62 10.19 -11.92
C ILE A 150 2.61 11.06 -12.67
N LEU A 151 2.13 10.56 -13.82
CA LEU A 151 1.02 11.16 -14.57
C LEU A 151 -0.32 10.60 -14.11
N THR A 152 -0.42 9.28 -13.94
CA THR A 152 -1.62 8.65 -13.42
C THR A 152 -1.25 7.65 -12.33
N LEU A 153 -2.10 7.53 -11.33
CA LEU A 153 -1.97 6.53 -10.27
C LEU A 153 -3.36 6.08 -9.86
N HIS A 154 -3.58 4.77 -9.84
CA HIS A 154 -4.69 4.19 -9.10
C HIS A 154 -4.10 3.33 -7.99
N ILE A 155 -4.46 3.61 -6.75
CA ILE A 155 -4.15 2.78 -5.59
C ILE A 155 -5.45 2.37 -4.92
N GLY A 156 -5.60 1.08 -4.66
CA GLY A 156 -6.82 0.51 -4.12
C GLY A 156 -6.55 -0.58 -3.10
N ILE A 157 -7.55 -0.84 -2.26
CA ILE A 157 -7.57 -1.92 -1.28
C ILE A 157 -8.50 -3.03 -1.75
N ASN A 158 -8.16 -4.30 -1.47
CA ASN A 158 -9.12 -5.39 -1.61
C ASN A 158 -10.05 -5.40 -0.38
N PHE A 159 -11.30 -5.00 -0.55
CA PHE A 159 -12.27 -4.92 0.55
C PHE A 159 -12.65 -6.29 1.16
N LEU A 160 -12.48 -7.39 0.42
CA LEU A 160 -12.79 -8.74 0.91
C LEU A 160 -11.71 -9.28 1.87
N ASP A 161 -10.47 -8.81 1.71
CA ASP A 161 -9.31 -9.16 2.53
C ASP A 161 -8.89 -8.00 3.45
N ASN A 162 -9.79 -7.04 3.70
CA ASN A 162 -9.51 -5.87 4.54
C ASN A 162 -9.97 -6.09 5.99
N PRO A 163 -9.13 -5.81 7.00
CA PRO A 163 -9.49 -5.93 8.42
C PRO A 163 -10.70 -5.07 8.85
N VAL A 164 -11.07 -4.04 8.09
CA VAL A 164 -12.31 -3.28 8.33
C VAL A 164 -13.54 -4.18 8.20
N LEU A 165 -13.55 -5.12 7.24
CA LEU A 165 -14.64 -6.08 7.08
C LEU A 165 -14.66 -7.11 8.21
N SER A 166 -13.50 -7.52 8.75
CA SER A 166 -13.47 -8.43 9.90
C SER A 166 -14.04 -7.76 11.14
N VAL A 167 -13.71 -6.48 11.39
CA VAL A 167 -14.30 -5.69 12.49
C VAL A 167 -15.81 -5.48 12.30
N ALA A 168 -16.27 -5.19 11.08
CA ALA A 168 -17.69 -5.06 10.78
C ALA A 168 -18.44 -6.40 10.98
N LYS A 169 -17.85 -7.52 10.54
CA LYS A 169 -18.40 -8.86 10.75
C LYS A 169 -18.42 -9.26 12.22
N GLU A 170 -17.36 -8.97 12.98
CA GLU A 170 -17.33 -9.21 14.42
C GLU A 170 -18.41 -8.39 15.14
N SER A 171 -18.57 -7.11 14.78
CA SER A 171 -19.62 -6.27 15.33
C SER A 171 -21.01 -6.81 14.99
N ALA A 172 -21.25 -7.19 13.74
CA ALA A 172 -22.52 -7.78 13.31
C ALA A 172 -22.79 -9.13 13.99
N ASN A 173 -21.78 -9.97 14.17
CA ASN A 173 -21.89 -11.24 14.90
C ASN A 173 -22.20 -11.00 16.38
N TYR A 174 -21.55 -10.03 17.02
CA TYR A 174 -21.81 -9.66 18.41
C TYR A 174 -23.26 -9.20 18.61
N PHE A 175 -23.76 -8.30 17.75
CA PHE A 175 -25.16 -7.87 17.79
C PHE A 175 -26.14 -9.00 17.43
N GLY A 176 -25.77 -9.88 16.49
CA GLY A 176 -26.57 -11.05 16.11
C GLY A 176 -26.70 -12.07 17.25
N ILE A 177 -25.63 -12.32 18.00
CA ILE A 177 -25.64 -13.18 19.19
C ILE A 177 -26.51 -12.57 20.30
N ILE A 178 -26.34 -11.28 20.60
CA ILE A 178 -27.17 -10.60 21.61
C ILE A 178 -28.65 -10.61 21.21
N GLY A 179 -28.95 -10.27 19.94
CA GLY A 179 -30.31 -10.31 19.41
C GLY A 179 -30.91 -11.72 19.46
N GLY A 180 -30.12 -12.75 19.15
CA GLY A 180 -30.52 -14.15 19.24
C GLY A 180 -30.83 -14.59 20.67
N VAL A 181 -29.99 -14.22 21.64
CA VAL A 181 -30.22 -14.54 23.07
C VAL A 181 -31.48 -13.85 23.59
N ILE A 182 -31.66 -12.55 23.30
CA ILE A 182 -32.86 -11.81 23.73
C ILE A 182 -34.12 -12.38 23.08
N GLY A 183 -34.07 -12.66 21.76
CA GLY A 183 -35.18 -13.28 21.04
C GLY A 183 -35.56 -14.66 21.58
N LEU A 184 -34.56 -15.49 21.91
CA LEU A 184 -34.77 -16.79 22.54
C LEU A 184 -35.43 -16.65 23.92
N LEU A 185 -34.94 -15.74 24.76
CA LEU A 185 -35.50 -15.51 26.10
C LEU A 185 -36.95 -15.04 26.03
N ILE A 186 -37.27 -14.11 25.11
CA ILE A 186 -38.65 -13.65 24.89
C ILE A 186 -39.53 -14.80 24.36
N GLY A 187 -39.03 -15.57 23.40
CA GLY A 187 -39.75 -16.72 22.84
C GLY A 187 -40.05 -17.80 23.87
N LEU A 188 -39.09 -18.12 24.73
CA LEU A 188 -39.26 -19.06 25.85
C LEU A 188 -40.28 -18.54 26.87
N LEU A 189 -40.24 -17.24 27.18
CA LEU A 189 -41.16 -16.62 28.14
C LEU A 189 -42.60 -16.63 27.61
N ILE A 190 -42.81 -16.25 26.35
CA ILE A 190 -44.11 -16.34 25.66
C ILE A 190 -44.58 -17.81 25.59
N GLY A 191 -43.70 -18.72 25.17
CA GLY A 191 -44.00 -20.16 25.09
C GLY A 191 -44.40 -20.75 26.43
N PHE A 192 -43.70 -20.38 27.51
CA PHE A 192 -44.02 -20.79 28.88
C PHE A 192 -45.40 -20.30 29.32
N PHE A 193 -45.73 -19.02 29.09
CA PHE A 193 -47.05 -18.48 29.44
C PHE A 193 -48.18 -19.07 28.59
N LEU A 194 -47.95 -19.34 27.30
CA LEU A 194 -48.93 -20.01 26.43
C LEU A 194 -49.14 -21.48 26.81
N TRP A 195 -48.08 -22.18 27.19
CA TRP A 195 -48.16 -23.56 27.68
C TRP A 195 -48.92 -23.62 29.01
N ARG A 196 -48.67 -22.69 29.94
CA ARG A 196 -49.38 -22.63 31.23
C ARG A 196 -50.88 -22.36 31.09
N LYS A 197 -51.33 -21.82 29.95
CA LYS A 197 -52.76 -21.63 29.65
C LYS A 197 -53.46 -22.87 29.07
N ARG A 198 -52.72 -23.93 28.72
CA ARG A 198 -53.32 -25.22 28.35
C ARG A 198 -53.69 -26.00 29.61
N LYS A 199 -54.91 -25.80 30.12
CA LYS A 199 -55.51 -26.77 31.06
C LYS A 199 -55.84 -28.06 30.28
N PRO A 200 -55.62 -29.26 30.85
CA PRO A 200 -56.14 -30.48 30.26
C PRO A 200 -57.67 -30.40 30.25
N LEU A 201 -58.27 -30.67 29.09
CA LEU A 201 -59.71 -30.94 28.99
C LEU A 201 -59.99 -32.18 29.83
N SER A 202 -60.69 -32.01 30.96
CA SER A 202 -61.28 -33.12 31.70
C SER A 202 -62.41 -33.69 30.85
N ILE A 203 -62.24 -34.93 30.38
CA ILE A 203 -63.33 -35.80 29.89
C ILE A 203 -64.03 -36.41 31.11
#